data_AF-A0A9P0D824-F1
#
_entry.id   AF-A0A9P0D824-F1
#
_cell.length_a   1.000
_cell.length_b   1.000
_cell.length_c   1.000
_cell.angle_alpha   90.00
_cell.angle_beta   90.00
_cell.angle_gamma   90.00
#
_symmetry.space_group_name_H-M   'P 1'
#
loop_
_entity.id
_entity.type
_entity.pdbx_description
1 polymer ?
#
loop_
_entity_poly.entity_id
_entity_poly.type
_entity_poly.pdbx_seq_one_letter_code
_entity_poly.pdbx_strand_id
1 'polypeptide(L)'
;MESSGLMEDIASAGNRLLQNTQSLILNMNNNAAETYNSVVAKFVGGKKINFAIKGDYGVRCKEAAISYNKRQHFIATLHQTITIQELGKHSQSFIAKLKNKGSKRSLIGPPD
;
A
#
# COMPACT_ATOMS: atom_id res chain seq x y z
N MET A 1 37.11 -19.76 19.63
CA MET A 1 36.17 -19.11 18.69
C MET A 1 35.16 -20.11 18.17
N GLU A 2 35.58 -21.32 17.77
CA GLU A 2 34.65 -22.43 17.49
C GLU A 2 33.96 -22.99 18.74
N SER A 3 34.67 -23.05 19.88
CA SER A 3 34.14 -23.55 21.16
C SER A 3 33.18 -22.60 21.89
N SER A 4 32.97 -21.39 21.37
CA SER A 4 32.25 -20.31 22.04
C SER A 4 30.84 -20.03 21.47
N GLY A 5 30.38 -20.78 20.45
CA GLY A 5 29.06 -20.58 19.80
C GLY A 5 28.94 -19.29 18.97
N LEU A 6 29.78 -18.29 19.25
CA LEU A 6 29.81 -16.99 18.56
C LEU A 6 29.91 -17.09 17.04
N MET A 7 30.61 -18.08 16.51
CA MET A 7 30.73 -18.26 15.07
C MET A 7 29.41 -18.68 14.43
N GLU A 8 28.61 -19.46 15.15
CA GLU A 8 27.28 -19.90 14.72
C GLU A 8 26.28 -18.75 14.80
N ASP A 9 26.38 -17.89 15.83
CA ASP A 9 25.60 -16.66 15.93
C ASP A 9 25.93 -15.66 14.80
N ILE A 10 27.21 -15.49 14.48
CA ILE A 10 27.66 -14.64 13.37
C ILE A 10 27.16 -15.20 12.04
N ALA A 11 27.28 -16.51 11.82
CA ALA A 11 26.77 -17.16 10.61
C ALA A 11 25.25 -17.06 10.50
N SER A 12 24.52 -17.21 11.62
CA SER A 12 23.07 -17.04 11.70
C SER A 12 22.64 -15.61 11.37
N ALA A 13 23.33 -14.61 11.92
CA ALA A 13 23.10 -13.20 11.60
C ALA A 13 23.38 -12.91 10.12
N GLY A 14 24.48 -13.44 9.57
CA GLY A 14 24.82 -13.36 8.15
C GLY A 14 23.75 -13.98 7.24
N ASN A 15 23.28 -15.17 7.59
CA ASN A 15 22.21 -15.86 6.85
C ASN A 15 20.90 -15.08 6.85
N ARG A 16 20.54 -14.44 7.97
CA ARG A 16 19.34 -13.57 8.05
C ARG A 16 19.47 -12.35 7.14
N LEU A 17 20.65 -11.74 7.06
CA LEU A 17 20.92 -10.65 6.12
C LEU A 17 20.81 -11.13 4.68
N LEU A 18 21.48 -12.24 4.35
CA LEU A 18 21.49 -12.82 3.01
C LEU A 18 20.07 -13.14 2.51
N GLN A 19 19.25 -13.77 3.36
CA GLN A 19 17.85 -14.09 3.05
C GLN A 19 16.99 -12.85 2.77
N ASN A 20 17.32 -11.69 3.34
CA ASN A 20 16.56 -10.46 3.19
C ASN A 20 17.25 -9.42 2.28
N THR A 21 18.32 -9.80 1.57
CA THR A 21 19.16 -8.88 0.78
C THR A 21 18.35 -8.13 -0.28
N GLN A 22 17.45 -8.82 -0.98
CA GLN A 22 16.61 -8.20 -2.01
C GLN A 22 15.72 -7.09 -1.40
N SER A 23 15.03 -7.41 -0.30
CA SER A 23 14.21 -6.44 0.44
C SER A 23 15.01 -5.25 0.96
N LEU A 24 16.23 -5.50 1.48
CA LEU A 24 17.12 -4.45 1.98
C LEU A 24 17.60 -3.51 0.86
N ILE A 25 17.98 -4.04 -0.31
CA ILE A 25 18.39 -3.25 -1.48
C ILE A 25 17.24 -2.35 -1.96
N LEU A 26 16.01 -2.85 -1.91
CA LEU A 26 14.80 -2.16 -2.37
C LEU A 26 14.17 -1.27 -1.28
N ASN A 27 14.80 -1.18 -0.10
CA ASN A 27 14.29 -0.45 1.06
C ASN A 27 12.85 -0.84 1.45
N MET A 28 12.56 -2.15 1.36
CA MET A 28 11.29 -2.76 1.72
C MET A 28 11.27 -3.02 3.23
N ASN A 29 10.19 -2.60 3.90
CA ASN A 29 9.97 -2.91 5.31
C ASN A 29 9.18 -4.22 5.47
N ASN A 30 9.60 -5.08 6.39
CA ASN A 30 8.83 -6.27 6.77
C ASN A 30 7.74 -5.96 7.82
N ASN A 31 7.74 -4.73 8.35
CA ASN A 31 6.82 -4.30 9.38
C ASN A 31 5.48 -3.88 8.75
N ALA A 32 4.49 -4.76 8.86
CA ALA A 32 3.15 -4.51 8.34
C ALA A 32 2.53 -3.19 8.85
N ALA A 33 2.86 -2.76 10.07
CA ALA A 33 2.38 -1.49 10.62
C ALA A 33 2.99 -0.28 9.91
N GLU A 34 4.28 -0.33 9.58
CA GLU A 34 4.94 0.72 8.81
C GLU A 34 4.47 0.74 7.36
N THR A 35 4.33 -0.44 6.73
CA THR A 35 3.77 -0.55 5.39
C THR A 35 2.36 0.07 5.35
N TYR A 36 1.51 -0.26 6.32
CA TYR A 36 0.17 0.30 6.43
C TYR A 36 0.18 1.82 6.64
N ASN A 37 1.00 2.31 7.57
CA ASN A 37 1.13 3.75 7.82
C ASN A 37 1.63 4.50 6.58
N SER A 38 2.49 3.89 5.76
CA SER A 38 2.92 4.47 4.48
C SER A 38 1.77 4.64 3.49
N VAL A 39 0.83 3.69 3.46
CA VAL A 39 -0.37 3.74 2.61
C VAL A 39 -1.33 4.83 3.11
N VAL A 40 -1.56 4.91 4.42
CA VAL A 40 -2.36 5.97 5.03
C VAL A 40 -1.75 7.34 4.76
N ALA A 41 -0.44 7.51 4.93
CA ALA A 41 0.27 8.75 4.66
C ALA A 41 0.15 9.20 3.20
N LYS A 42 0.31 8.27 2.24
CA LYS A 42 0.12 8.52 0.80
C LYS A 42 -1.32 8.93 0.49
N PHE A 43 -2.30 8.27 1.09
CA PHE A 43 -3.72 8.58 0.91
C PHE A 43 -4.08 9.97 1.48
N VAL A 44 -3.57 10.30 2.65
CA VAL A 44 -3.81 11.57 3.33
C VAL A 44 -3.10 12.73 2.61
N GLY A 45 -2.00 12.46 1.91
CA GLY A 45 -1.28 13.45 1.09
C GLY A 45 -0.65 14.58 1.92
N GLY A 46 -0.24 14.29 3.15
CA GLY A 46 0.33 15.27 4.07
C GLY A 46 -0.69 16.20 4.76
N LYS A 47 -1.99 16.00 4.57
CA LYS A 47 -3.02 16.70 5.33
C LYS A 47 -2.92 16.35 6.82
N LYS A 48 -3.12 17.34 7.70
CA LYS A 48 -3.17 17.09 9.14
C LYS A 48 -4.40 16.25 9.49
N ILE A 49 -4.20 15.20 10.30
CA ILE A 49 -5.28 14.39 10.86
C ILE A 49 -5.84 15.12 12.08
N ASN A 50 -7.16 15.27 12.16
CA ASN A 50 -7.80 15.92 13.30
C ASN A 50 -8.23 14.88 14.32
N PHE A 51 -7.38 14.61 15.31
CA PHE A 51 -7.65 13.65 16.37
C PHE A 51 -8.76 14.08 17.35
N ALA A 52 -9.16 15.36 17.34
CA ALA A 52 -10.28 15.83 18.16
C ALA A 52 -11.65 15.40 17.60
N ILE A 53 -11.73 15.11 16.29
CA ILE A 53 -12.95 14.60 15.66
C ILE A 53 -12.97 13.08 15.81
N LYS A 54 -13.97 12.59 16.54
CA LYS A 54 -14.17 11.15 16.76
C LYS A 54 -14.26 10.42 15.42
N GLY A 55 -13.30 9.52 15.17
CA GLY A 55 -13.28 8.67 14.00
C GLY A 55 -12.61 9.25 12.75
N ASP A 56 -12.12 10.51 12.75
CA ASP A 56 -11.45 11.09 11.55
C ASP A 56 -10.26 10.23 11.10
N TYR A 57 -9.38 9.84 12.03
CA TYR A 57 -8.27 8.92 11.73
C TYR A 57 -8.77 7.56 11.23
N GLY A 58 -9.78 6.99 11.90
CA GLY A 58 -10.32 5.68 11.54
C GLY A 58 -10.95 5.65 10.15
N VAL A 59 -11.61 6.74 9.74
CA VAL A 59 -12.17 6.88 8.38
C VAL A 59 -11.05 6.94 7.35
N ARG A 60 -10.02 7.78 7.56
CA ARG A 60 -8.86 7.88 6.65
C ARG A 60 -8.13 6.55 6.50
N CYS A 61 -7.99 5.79 7.57
CA CYS A 61 -7.43 4.44 7.58
C CYS A 61 -8.23 3.47 6.70
N LYS A 62 -9.56 3.48 6.81
CA LYS A 62 -10.46 2.65 5.99
C LYS A 62 -10.41 3.07 4.53
N GLU A 63 -10.49 4.38 4.26
CA GLU A 63 -10.43 4.92 2.91
C GLU A 63 -9.09 4.62 2.23
N ALA A 64 -7.97 4.72 2.95
CA ALA A 64 -6.65 4.36 2.45
C ALA A 64 -6.57 2.88 2.05
N ALA A 65 -7.12 1.99 2.89
CA ALA A 65 -7.21 0.56 2.57
C ALA A 65 -8.07 0.30 1.33
N ILE A 66 -9.23 0.93 1.22
CA ILE A 66 -10.12 0.82 0.04
C ILE A 66 -9.41 1.37 -1.21
N SER A 67 -8.72 2.49 -1.09
CA SER A 67 -7.97 3.13 -2.18
C SER A 67 -6.85 2.22 -2.69
N TYR A 68 -6.09 1.63 -1.78
CA TYR A 68 -5.03 0.68 -2.13
C TYR A 68 -5.57 -0.56 -2.85
N ASN A 69 -6.67 -1.13 -2.35
CA ASN A 69 -7.26 -2.35 -2.89
C ASN A 69 -8.00 -2.12 -4.22
N LYS A 70 -8.71 -0.99 -4.36
CA LYS A 70 -9.53 -0.68 -5.55
C LYS A 70 -8.76 0.13 -6.61
N ARG A 71 -7.60 0.69 -6.27
CA ARG A 71 -6.72 1.48 -7.15
C ARG A 71 -7.52 2.49 -7.98
N GLN A 72 -7.55 2.30 -9.28
CA GLN A 72 -8.22 3.16 -10.27
C GLN A 72 -9.75 3.22 -10.11
N HIS A 73 -10.35 2.26 -9.40
CA HIS A 73 -11.78 2.18 -9.16
C HIS A 73 -12.20 2.77 -7.81
N PHE A 74 -11.27 3.31 -7.02
CA PHE A 74 -11.53 3.84 -5.68
C PHE A 74 -12.73 4.80 -5.62
N ILE A 75 -12.71 5.87 -6.41
CA ILE A 75 -13.76 6.91 -6.42
C ILE A 75 -15.11 6.33 -6.85
N ALA A 76 -15.09 5.41 -7.82
CA ALA A 76 -16.30 4.75 -8.32
C ALA A 76 -16.95 3.88 -7.24
N THR A 77 -16.14 3.06 -6.55
CA THR A 77 -16.61 2.21 -5.45
C THR A 77 -17.17 3.05 -4.30
N LEU A 78 -16.51 4.15 -3.93
CA LEU A 78 -17.04 5.07 -2.91
C LEU A 78 -18.39 5.66 -3.33
N HIS A 79 -18.51 6.14 -4.56
CA HIS A 79 -19.75 6.72 -5.05
C HIS A 79 -20.91 5.71 -5.05
N GLN A 80 -20.68 4.48 -5.50
CA GLN A 80 -21.71 3.42 -5.46
C GLN A 80 -22.13 3.11 -4.03
N THR A 81 -21.18 3.08 -3.11
CA THR A 81 -21.43 2.73 -1.71
C THR A 81 -22.21 3.84 -0.99
N ILE A 82 -21.90 5.12 -1.30
CA ILE A 82 -22.57 6.28 -0.68
C ILE A 82 -23.96 6.50 -1.28
N THR A 83 -24.09 6.41 -2.60
CA THR A 83 -25.32 6.79 -3.32
C THR A 83 -26.28 5.62 -3.52
N ILE A 84 -25.86 4.36 -3.32
CA ILE A 84 -26.63 3.13 -3.62
C ILE A 84 -27.20 3.18 -5.06
N GLN A 85 -26.46 3.84 -5.95
CA GLN A 85 -26.85 4.03 -7.34
C GLN A 85 -25.70 3.61 -8.25
N GLU A 86 -26.07 3.06 -9.40
CA GLU A 86 -25.14 2.71 -10.45
C GLU A 86 -24.37 3.92 -10.98
N LEU A 87 -23.16 3.66 -11.48
CA LEU A 87 -22.31 4.71 -12.02
C LEU A 87 -22.95 5.37 -13.25
N GLY A 88 -22.92 6.70 -13.29
CA GLY A 88 -23.32 7.46 -14.48
C GLY A 88 -22.40 7.20 -15.69
N LYS A 89 -22.92 7.51 -16.88
CA LYS A 89 -22.26 7.29 -18.19
C LYS A 89 -20.84 7.87 -18.25
N HIS A 90 -20.62 9.05 -17.67
CA HIS A 90 -19.31 9.71 -17.64
C HIS A 90 -18.30 8.95 -16.76
N SER A 91 -18.71 8.52 -15.57
CA SER A 91 -17.86 7.76 -14.64
C SER A 91 -17.46 6.41 -15.23
N GLN A 92 -18.39 5.73 -15.91
CA GLN A 92 -18.09 4.47 -16.62
C GLN A 92 -17.10 4.69 -17.76
N SER A 93 -17.29 5.74 -18.56
CA SER A 93 -16.37 6.09 -19.66
C SER A 93 -14.96 6.42 -19.16
N PHE A 94 -14.85 7.11 -18.02
CA PHE A 94 -13.57 7.40 -17.38
C PHE A 94 -12.86 6.12 -16.91
N ILE A 95 -13.58 5.21 -16.26
CA ILE A 95 -13.04 3.91 -15.83
C ILE A 95 -12.56 3.09 -17.02
N ALA A 96 -13.31 3.05 -18.12
CA ALA A 96 -12.93 2.36 -19.34
C ALA A 96 -11.61 2.91 -19.91
N LYS A 97 -11.46 4.25 -19.94
CA LYS A 97 -10.19 4.91 -20.34
C LYS A 97 -9.03 4.54 -19.41
N LEU A 98 -9.28 4.47 -18.10
CA LEU A 98 -8.27 4.07 -17.11
C LEU A 98 -7.83 2.62 -17.28
N LYS A 99 -8.74 1.68 -17.52
CA LYS A 99 -8.41 0.28 -17.82
C LYS A 99 -7.46 0.18 -19.03
N ASN A 100 -7.75 0.91 -20.10
CA ASN A 100 -6.91 0.94 -21.31
C ASN A 100 -5.51 1.52 -21.04
N LYS A 101 -5.40 2.50 -20.13
CA LYS A 101 -4.10 3.08 -19.72
C LYS A 101 -3.35 2.19 -18.73
N GLY A 102 -4.07 1.46 -17.88
CA GLY A 102 -3.54 0.46 -16.96
C GLY A 102 -2.95 -0.75 -17.67
N SER A 103 -3.59 -1.23 -18.75
CA SER A 103 -3.05 -2.28 -19.63
C SER A 103 -1.73 -1.89 -20.29
N LYS A 104 -1.52 -0.59 -20.59
CA LYS A 104 -0.21 -0.08 -21.06
C LYS A 104 0.83 0.05 -19.94
N ARG A 105 0.40 0.28 -18.70
CA ARG A 105 1.28 0.35 -17.52
C ARG A 105 1.61 -1.03 -16.94
N SER A 106 0.79 -2.06 -17.11
CA SER A 106 1.13 -3.43 -16.69
C SER A 106 2.27 -4.05 -17.51
N LEU A 107 2.70 -3.40 -18.59
CA LEU A 107 3.95 -3.71 -19.31
C LEU A 107 5.20 -3.16 -18.60
N ILE A 108 5.01 -2.34 -17.56
CA ILE A 108 6.04 -1.87 -16.65
C ILE A 108 5.58 -2.37 -15.28
N GLY A 109 6.10 -3.51 -14.85
CA GLY A 109 5.73 -4.14 -13.59
C GLY A 109 5.81 -3.19 -12.40
N PRO A 110 5.20 -3.53 -11.25
CA PRO A 110 5.57 -2.84 -10.00
C PRO A 110 7.11 -2.86 -9.90
N PRO A 111 7.76 -1.79 -9.42
CA PRO A 111 9.18 -1.90 -9.09
C PRO A 111 9.28 -3.07 -8.12
N ASP A 112 10.06 -4.07 -8.53
CA ASP A 112 10.38 -5.25 -7.72
C ASP A 112 10.78 -4.84 -6.31
#